data_AF-A0A7H4LUR3-F1
#
_entry.id   AF-A0A7H4LUR3-F1
#
_cell.length_a   1.000
_cell.length_b   1.000
_cell.length_c   1.000
_cell.angle_alpha   90.00
_cell.angle_beta   90.00
_cell.angle_gamma   90.00
#
_symmetry.space_group_name_H-M   'P 1'
#
loop_
_entity.id
_entity.type
_entity.pdbx_description
1 polymer ?
#
loop_
_entity_poly.entity_id
_entity_poly.type
_entity_poly.pdbx_seq_one_letter_code
_entity_poly.pdbx_strand_id
1 'polypeptide(L)' 'MKNIAQARGVTAAQILLAWVISHRGVMAIPKASSIEHVRQNAAVLDIVLNGEELALLDNAYPAPARKTPLDMV' A
#
# COMPACT_ATOMS: atom_id res chain seq x y z
N MET A 1 7.95 -1.03 -5.55
CA MET A 1 6.50 -0.90 -5.85
C MET A 1 6.16 -1.05 -7.33
N LYS A 2 6.66 -0.22 -8.28
CA LYS A 2 6.34 -0.38 -9.73
C LYS A 2 6.65 -1.78 -10.30
N ASN A 3 7.80 -2.36 -9.94
CA ASN A 3 8.17 -3.70 -10.41
C ASN A 3 7.25 -4.80 -9.82
N ILE A 4 6.86 -4.66 -8.54
CA ILE A 4 5.91 -5.57 -7.88
C ILE A 4 4.53 -5.46 -8.56
N ALA A 5 4.09 -4.23 -8.83
CA ALA A 5 2.82 -3.95 -9.51
C ALA A 5 2.79 -4.58 -10.91
N GLN A 6 3.87 -4.41 -11.69
CA GLN A 6 4.02 -5.05 -13.01
C GLN A 6 4.00 -6.58 -12.92
N ALA A 7 4.77 -7.17 -12.00
CA ALA A 7 4.82 -8.63 -11.83
C ALA A 7 3.46 -9.24 -11.44
N ARG A 8 2.64 -8.47 -10.70
CA ARG A 8 1.30 -8.89 -10.26
C ARG A 8 0.16 -8.45 -11.20
N GLY A 9 0.45 -7.68 -12.25
CA GLY A 9 -0.57 -7.15 -13.15
C GLY A 9 -1.56 -6.20 -12.48
N VAL A 10 -1.15 -5.50 -11.42
CA VAL A 10 -1.98 -4.55 -10.66
C VAL A 10 -1.39 -3.14 -10.74
N THR A 11 -2.13 -2.14 -10.26
CA THR A 11 -1.61 -0.78 -10.23
C THR A 11 -0.65 -0.55 -9.07
N ALA A 12 0.23 0.43 -9.26
CA ALA A 12 1.08 0.99 -8.21
C ALA A 12 0.31 1.37 -6.93
N ALA A 13 -0.85 2.03 -7.11
CA ALA A 13 -1.71 2.45 -6.01
C ALA A 13 -2.26 1.26 -5.21
N GLN A 14 -2.64 0.18 -5.90
CA GLN A 14 -3.11 -1.04 -5.25
C GLN A 14 -2.02 -1.68 -4.37
N ILE A 15 -0.76 -1.71 -4.82
CA ILE A 15 0.36 -2.22 -4.02
C ILE A 15 0.59 -1.37 -2.75
N LEU A 16 0.55 -0.04 -2.87
CA LEU A 16 0.71 0.83 -1.69
C LEU A 16 -0.43 0.66 -0.71
N LEU A 17 -1.67 0.63 -1.20
CA LEU A 17 -2.83 0.46 -0.35
C LEU A 17 -2.82 -0.91 0.34
N ALA A 18 -2.40 -1.97 -0.36
CA ALA A 18 -2.21 -3.31 0.21
C ALA A 18 -1.18 -3.29 1.36
N TRP A 19 -0.07 -2.60 1.15
CA TRP A 19 0.97 -2.46 2.18
C TRP A 19 0.45 -1.71 3.41
N VAL A 20 -0.29 -0.61 3.24
CA VAL A 20 -0.88 0.13 4.38
C VAL A 20 -1.78 -0.77 5.22
N ILE A 21 -2.70 -1.51 4.59
CA ILE A 21 -3.66 -2.36 5.32
C ILE A 21 -3.08 -3.70 5.80
N SER A 22 -1.88 -4.08 5.34
CA SER A 22 -1.18 -5.28 5.83
C SER A 22 -0.76 -5.15 7.30
N HIS A 23 -0.67 -3.92 7.81
CA HIS A 23 -0.34 -3.63 9.20
C HIS A 23 -1.56 -3.83 10.11
N ARG A 24 -1.40 -4.67 11.13
CA ARG A 24 -2.47 -4.94 12.09
C ARG A 24 -2.92 -3.65 12.79
N GLY A 25 -4.23 -3.40 12.78
CA GLY A 25 -4.84 -2.24 13.43
C GLY A 25 -4.85 -0.96 12.59
N VAL A 26 -4.42 -1.03 11.32
CA VAL A 26 -4.49 0.10 10.38
C VAL A 26 -5.70 -0.05 9.48
N MET A 27 -6.50 1.02 9.35
CA MET A 27 -7.63 1.10 8.42
C MET A 27 -7.39 2.26 7.45
N ALA A 28 -7.21 1.94 6.16
CA ALA A 28 -7.07 2.95 5.12
C ALA A 28 -8.44 3.44 4.64
N ILE A 29 -8.58 4.74 4.37
CA ILE A 29 -9.81 5.39 3.88
C ILE A 29 -9.59 6.11 2.54
N PRO A 30 -9.20 5.39 1.46
CA PRO A 30 -8.88 6.02 0.18
C PRO A 30 -10.13 6.58 -0.51
N LYS A 31 -10.08 7.86 -0.89
CA LYS A 31 -11.14 8.50 -1.69
C LYS A 31 -11.03 8.08 -3.16
N ALA A 32 -12.17 7.77 -3.76
CA ALA A 32 -12.30 7.54 -5.21
C ALA A 32 -13.51 8.31 -5.75
N SER A 33 -13.35 9.01 -6.88
CA SER A 33 -14.45 9.69 -7.59
C SER A 33 -14.88 8.98 -8.88
N SER A 34 -14.21 7.90 -9.25
CA SER A 34 -14.58 7.04 -10.38
C SER A 34 -14.90 5.63 -9.87
N ILE A 35 -15.85 4.97 -10.53
CA ILE A 35 -16.23 3.59 -10.19
C ILE A 35 -15.04 2.65 -10.42
N GLU A 36 -14.21 2.91 -11.43
CA GLU A 36 -12.98 2.17 -11.68
C GLU A 36 -12.04 2.17 -10.46
N HIS A 37 -11.75 3.34 -9.89
CA HIS A 37 -10.92 3.43 -8.69
C HIS A 37 -11.58 2.79 -7.47
N VAL A 38 -12.91 2.85 -7.34
CA VAL A 38 -13.63 2.13 -6.28
C VAL A 38 -13.38 0.62 -6.40
N ARG A 39 -13.49 0.06 -7.61
CA ARG A 39 -13.21 -1.37 -7.86
C ARG A 39 -11.75 -1.72 -7.60
N GLN A 40 -10.82 -0.88 -8.02
CA GLN A 40 -9.39 -1.08 -7.76
C GLN A 40 -9.09 -1.06 -6.25
N ASN A 41 -9.65 -0.10 -5.51
CA ASN A 41 -9.50 -0.01 -4.05
C ASN A 41 -10.06 -1.25 -3.34
N ALA A 42 -11.22 -1.75 -3.79
CA ALA A 42 -11.81 -2.96 -3.22
C ALA A 42 -10.96 -4.22 -3.50
N ALA A 43 -10.44 -4.36 -4.72
CA ALA A 43 -9.61 -5.50 -5.13
C ALA A 43 -8.28 -5.59 -4.35
N VAL A 44 -7.87 -4.55 -3.64
CA VAL A 44 -6.69 -4.58 -2.77
C VAL A 44 -6.84 -5.58 -1.62
N LEU A 45 -8.07 -5.87 -1.18
CA LEU A 45 -8.32 -6.84 -0.11
C LEU A 45 -7.90 -8.28 -0.50
N ASP A 46 -7.81 -8.57 -1.80
CA ASP A 46 -7.36 -9.85 -2.32
C ASP A 46 -5.82 -9.92 -2.51
N ILE A 47 -5.11 -8.81 -2.27
CA ILE A 47 -3.65 -8.74 -2.43
C ILE A 47 -2.97 -9.04 -1.09
N VAL A 48 -2.40 -10.24 -1.00
CA VAL A 48 -1.49 -10.61 0.09
C VAL A 48 -0.04 -10.43 -0.38
N LEU A 49 0.65 -9.46 0.20
CA LEU A 49 2.08 -9.25 0.01
C LEU A 49 2.86 -10.29 0.82
N ASN A 50 3.83 -10.94 0.18
CA ASN A 50 4.69 -11.89 0.86
C ASN A 50 5.82 -11.17 1.63
N GLY A 51 6.58 -11.93 2.43
CA GLY A 51 7.66 -11.36 3.25
C GLY A 51 8.75 -10.65 2.45
N GLU A 52 9.08 -11.13 1.25
CA GLU A 52 10.09 -10.50 0.39
C GLU A 52 9.60 -9.16 -0.16
N GLU A 53 8.35 -9.08 -0.59
CA GLU A 53 7.74 -7.85 -1.09
C GLU A 53 7.55 -6.82 0.00
N LEU A 54 7.16 -7.25 1.20
CA LEU A 54 7.11 -6.38 2.38
C LEU A 54 8.51 -5.84 2.70
N ALA A 55 9.52 -6.70 2.77
CA ALA A 55 10.90 -6.28 3.01
C ALA A 55 11.42 -5.32 1.93
N LEU A 56 11.06 -5.52 0.66
CA LEU A 56 11.40 -4.61 -0.43
C LEU A 56 10.74 -3.23 -0.25
N LEU A 57 9.50 -3.19 0.22
CA LEU A 57 8.78 -1.94 0.48
C LEU A 57 9.34 -1.22 1.71
N ASP A 58 9.62 -1.94 2.79
CA ASP A 58 10.18 -1.38 4.03
C ASP A 58 11.60 -0.84 3.81
N ASN A 59 12.42 -1.51 3.00
CA ASN A 59 13.75 -1.00 2.62
C ASN A 59 13.68 0.25 1.74
N ALA A 60 12.68 0.34 0.87
CA ALA A 60 12.48 1.51 0.01
C ALA A 60 11.88 2.71 0.77
N TYR A 61 11.07 2.43 1.81
CA TYR A 61 10.38 3.42 2.65
C TYR A 61 10.59 3.10 4.13
N PRO A 62 11.82 3.30 4.65
CA PRO A 62 12.16 2.89 6.00
C PRO A 62 11.37 3.67 7.05
N ALA A 63 11.08 2.99 8.16
CA ALA A 63 10.52 3.62 9.34
C ALA A 63 11.43 4.75 9.85
N PRO A 64 10.88 5.81 10.45
CA PRO A 64 11.68 6.92 10.97
C PRO A 64 12.62 6.45 12.09
N ALA A 65 13.91 6.75 11.97
CA ALA A 65 14.95 6.36 12.93
C ALA A 65 14.99 7.22 14.21
N ARG A 66 14.14 8.24 14.29
CA ARG A 66 14.04 9.17 15.43
C ARG A 66 12.61 9.70 15.55
N LYS A 67 12.30 10.35 16.68
CA LYS A 67 11.03 11.04 16.87
C LYS A 67 10.83 12.07 15.75
N THR A 68 9.74 11.92 15.00
CA THR A 68 9.32 12.83 13.93
C THR A 68 8.01 13.52 14.37
N PRO A 69 7.83 14.81 14.07
CA PRO A 69 6.54 15.48 14.25
C PRO A 69 5.42 14.74 13.50
N LEU A 70 4.18 14.88 13.98
CA LEU A 70 3.01 14.35 13.29
C LEU A 70 2.83 15.06 11.94
N ASP A 71 2.70 14.29 10.87
CA ASP A 71 2.38 14.80 9.54
C ASP A 71 0.87 15.07 9.42
N MET A 72 0.48 16.21 8.86
CA MET A 72 -0.92 16.66 8.72
C MET A 72 -1.10 17.36 7.37
N VAL A 73 -2.08 16.94 6.58
CA VAL A 73 -2.41 17.46 5.23
C VAL A 73 -3.91 17.60 5.01
#